data_AF-A0A7W2T6V2-F1
#
_entry.id   AF-A0A7W2T6V2-F1
#
_cell.length_a   1.000
_cell.length_b   1.000
_cell.length_c   1.000
_cell.angle_alpha   90.00
_cell.angle_beta   90.00
_cell.angle_gamma   90.00
#
_symmetry.space_group_name_H-M   'P 1'
#
loop_
_entity.id
_entity.type
_entity.pdbx_description
1 polymer ?
#
loop_
_entity_poly.entity_id
_entity_poly.type
_entity_poly.pdbx_seq_one_letter_code
_entity_poly.pdbx_strand_id
1 'polypeptide(L)'
;ALPDKLRWLILTDNCIETLPDSLGERPQLQKLALAGNKLSKLPLTLAQLNNLELVRISANNLTECPEQLLNLPKLAWFAFSGNPFSCSTLNMASVPSLPSSSFNLHNVLGQGASGVISRATWTKNKTNLPAEVAVKVFKGTVTSDGYPEDELQACLKTGDHQNLVRSLAQVNEDGYLALIMNLIPKNFKNLGLPPSFTSCTRDTFPEGFTLSTEQIEKIVIQMENVFEHLHANKVCHGDLYAHNTLFD
;
A
#
# COMPACT_ATOMS: atom_id res chain seq x y z
N ALA A 1 25.09 8.86 -22.02
CA ALA A 1 23.72 8.97 -22.56
C ALA A 1 22.92 7.75 -22.13
N LEU A 2 21.61 7.89 -21.88
CA LEU A 2 20.73 6.77 -21.56
C LEU A 2 20.57 5.87 -22.81
N PRO A 3 20.65 4.53 -22.70
CA PRO A 3 20.52 3.65 -23.87
C PRO A 3 19.16 3.78 -24.57
N ASP A 4 19.12 3.73 -25.90
CA ASP A 4 17.86 3.75 -26.67
C ASP A 4 16.96 2.54 -26.37
N LYS A 5 17.57 1.40 -26.02
CA LYS A 5 16.89 0.15 -25.66
C LYS A 5 16.59 0.03 -24.16
N LEU A 6 16.68 1.14 -23.40
CA LEU A 6 16.41 1.13 -21.97
C LEU A 6 14.96 0.74 -21.70
N ARG A 7 14.78 -0.40 -21.02
CA ARG A 7 13.45 -0.90 -20.61
C ARG A 7 13.18 -0.63 -19.15
N TRP A 8 14.13 -0.89 -18.27
CA TRP A 8 13.98 -0.70 -16.83
C TRP A 8 15.07 0.24 -16.32
N LEU A 9 14.67 1.24 -15.55
CA LEU A 9 15.58 2.14 -14.84
C LEU A 9 15.23 2.11 -13.36
N ILE A 10 16.16 1.60 -12.55
CA ILE A 10 16.00 1.47 -11.10
C ILE A 10 17.08 2.29 -10.43
N LEU A 11 16.67 3.37 -9.76
CA LEU A 11 17.52 4.33 -9.06
C LEU A 11 16.96 4.60 -7.65
N THR A 12 16.31 3.60 -7.05
CA THR A 12 15.73 3.67 -5.71
C THR A 12 16.81 3.97 -4.67
N ASP A 13 16.46 4.79 -3.66
CA ASP A 13 17.30 5.14 -2.51
C ASP A 13 18.62 5.83 -2.89
N ASN A 14 18.50 6.97 -3.58
CA ASN A 14 19.64 7.80 -3.99
C ASN A 14 19.41 9.28 -3.60
N CYS A 15 20.38 10.15 -3.91
CA CYS A 15 20.26 11.60 -3.68
C CYS A 15 19.90 12.38 -4.95
N ILE A 16 19.12 11.81 -5.88
CA ILE A 16 18.83 12.45 -7.17
C ILE A 16 17.84 13.59 -6.98
N GLU A 17 18.23 14.79 -7.37
CA GLU A 17 17.40 16.00 -7.29
C GLU A 17 16.67 16.32 -8.59
N THR A 18 17.26 15.94 -9.74
CA THR A 18 16.70 16.20 -11.06
C THR A 18 16.94 15.04 -12.01
N LEU A 19 16.05 14.87 -12.98
CA LEU A 19 16.19 13.92 -14.08
C LEU A 19 16.32 14.68 -15.40
N PRO A 20 17.14 14.20 -16.35
CA PRO A 20 17.30 14.85 -17.64
C PRO A 20 16.08 14.62 -18.54
N ASP A 21 15.74 15.59 -19.38
CA ASP A 21 14.65 15.48 -20.35
C ASP A 21 14.83 14.31 -21.33
N SER A 22 16.09 13.93 -21.61
CA SER A 22 16.43 12.77 -22.45
C SER A 22 15.89 11.42 -21.93
N LEU A 23 15.42 11.36 -20.67
CA LEU A 23 14.73 10.17 -20.15
C LEU A 23 13.38 9.94 -20.84
N GLY A 24 12.66 11.02 -21.20
CA GLY A 24 11.40 10.92 -21.96
C GLY A 24 11.58 10.42 -23.39
N GLU A 25 12.80 10.53 -23.94
CA GLU A 25 13.16 10.05 -25.27
C GLU A 25 13.49 8.54 -25.31
N ARG A 26 13.17 7.79 -24.25
CA ARG A 26 13.41 6.34 -24.16
C ARG A 26 12.10 5.57 -24.37
N PRO A 27 11.62 5.40 -25.61
CA PRO A 27 10.27 4.91 -25.89
C PRO A 27 10.02 3.47 -25.44
N GLN A 28 11.06 2.70 -25.12
CA GLN A 28 10.96 1.32 -24.63
C GLN A 28 10.90 1.22 -23.10
N LEU A 29 10.95 2.34 -22.37
CA LEU A 29 10.93 2.30 -20.91
C LEU A 29 9.58 1.80 -20.41
N GLN A 30 9.61 0.73 -19.62
CA GLN A 30 8.46 0.04 -19.03
C GLN A 30 8.42 0.19 -17.51
N LYS A 31 9.58 0.26 -16.84
CA LYS A 31 9.66 0.34 -15.39
C LYS A 31 10.61 1.45 -14.98
N LEU A 32 10.11 2.38 -14.17
CA LEU A 32 10.86 3.49 -13.64
C LEU A 32 10.72 3.51 -12.11
N ALA A 33 11.78 3.11 -11.41
CA ALA A 33 11.82 3.09 -9.95
C ALA A 33 12.77 4.19 -9.43
N LEU A 34 12.19 5.20 -8.81
CA LEU A 34 12.82 6.43 -8.32
C LEU A 34 12.48 6.68 -6.84
N ALA A 35 11.90 5.71 -6.15
CA ALA A 35 11.51 5.87 -4.75
C ALA A 35 12.71 6.20 -3.85
N GLY A 36 12.53 7.03 -2.83
CA GLY A 36 13.62 7.43 -1.92
C GLY A 36 14.67 8.30 -2.59
N ASN A 37 14.25 9.38 -3.25
CA ASN A 37 15.15 10.36 -3.86
C ASN A 37 14.81 11.77 -3.36
N LYS A 38 15.39 12.80 -3.98
CA LYS A 38 15.18 14.22 -3.62
C LYS A 38 14.48 14.99 -4.74
N LEU A 39 13.76 14.29 -5.63
CA LEU A 39 13.15 14.89 -6.81
C LEU A 39 12.09 15.91 -6.38
N SER A 40 12.24 17.15 -6.83
CA SER A 40 11.25 18.23 -6.64
C SER A 40 10.29 18.36 -7.82
N LYS A 41 10.68 17.80 -8.98
CA LYS A 41 9.86 17.72 -10.20
C LYS A 41 10.27 16.52 -11.05
N LEU A 42 9.36 16.09 -11.93
CA LEU A 42 9.66 15.15 -13.01
C LEU A 42 9.71 15.89 -14.35
N PRO A 43 10.55 15.46 -15.31
CA PRO A 43 10.60 16.10 -16.61
C PRO A 43 9.27 15.88 -17.36
N LEU A 44 8.76 16.93 -18.00
CA LEU A 44 7.50 16.85 -18.74
C LEU A 44 7.58 15.86 -19.92
N THR A 45 8.78 15.59 -20.41
CA THR A 45 9.02 14.60 -21.47
C THR A 45 8.65 13.17 -21.05
N LEU A 46 8.48 12.86 -19.76
CA LEU A 46 7.97 11.55 -19.34
C LEU A 46 6.57 11.24 -19.90
N ALA A 47 5.80 12.26 -20.30
CA ALA A 47 4.52 12.10 -21.00
C ALA A 47 4.65 11.34 -22.34
N GLN A 48 5.86 11.22 -22.89
CA GLN A 48 6.13 10.51 -24.15
C GLN A 48 6.33 8.99 -23.96
N LEU A 49 6.42 8.53 -22.71
CA LEU A 49 6.73 7.13 -22.39
C LEU A 49 5.50 6.22 -22.49
N ASN A 50 4.97 6.07 -23.71
CA ASN A 50 3.78 5.28 -24.00
C ASN A 50 3.87 3.79 -23.61
N ASN A 51 5.07 3.29 -23.35
CA ASN A 51 5.29 1.92 -22.88
C ASN A 51 5.49 1.79 -21.36
N LEU A 52 5.43 2.89 -20.62
CA LEU A 52 5.65 2.89 -19.18
C LEU A 52 4.48 2.21 -18.47
N GLU A 53 4.78 1.12 -17.78
CA GLU A 53 3.81 0.25 -17.11
C GLU A 53 3.81 0.47 -15.59
N LEU A 54 4.99 0.74 -15.02
CA LEU A 54 5.19 0.92 -13.60
C LEU A 54 6.09 2.11 -13.30
N VAL A 55 5.60 2.98 -12.42
CA VAL A 55 6.35 4.12 -11.87
C VAL A 55 6.30 4.08 -10.35
N ARG A 56 7.47 4.19 -9.73
CA ARG A 56 7.61 4.44 -8.29
C ARG A 56 8.38 5.72 -8.08
N ILE A 57 7.73 6.70 -7.47
CA ILE A 57 8.30 8.01 -7.11
C ILE A 57 8.05 8.32 -5.63
N SER A 58 7.68 7.32 -4.83
CA SER A 58 7.45 7.48 -3.40
C SER A 58 8.67 8.06 -2.66
N ALA A 59 8.46 8.72 -1.53
CA ALA A 59 9.53 9.31 -0.73
C ALA A 59 10.46 10.23 -1.56
N ASN A 60 9.88 11.29 -2.11
CA ASN A 60 10.55 12.36 -2.85
C ASN A 60 10.02 13.73 -2.36
N ASN A 61 10.46 14.82 -3.00
CA ASN A 61 10.07 16.19 -2.64
C ASN A 61 9.07 16.81 -3.63
N LEU A 62 8.23 15.99 -4.28
CA LEU A 62 7.28 16.49 -5.29
C LEU A 62 6.14 17.25 -4.60
N THR A 63 5.99 18.53 -4.96
CA THR A 63 4.93 19.40 -4.43
C THR A 63 3.64 19.35 -5.22
N GLU A 64 3.69 18.81 -6.44
CA GLU A 64 2.55 18.67 -7.34
C GLU A 64 2.45 17.22 -7.83
N CYS A 65 1.22 16.75 -8.04
CA CYS A 65 0.97 15.46 -8.67
C CYS A 65 1.44 15.51 -10.13
N PRO A 66 2.24 14.55 -10.62
CA PRO A 66 2.68 14.53 -12.02
C PRO A 66 1.56 13.99 -12.92
N GLU A 67 0.52 14.80 -13.14
CA GLU A 67 -0.69 14.44 -13.90
C GLU A 67 -0.37 13.92 -15.31
N GLN A 68 0.72 14.37 -15.92
CA GLN A 68 1.16 13.87 -17.22
C GLN A 68 1.39 12.35 -17.27
N LEU A 69 1.70 11.72 -16.13
CA LEU A 69 1.86 10.27 -16.05
C LEU A 69 0.51 9.55 -16.07
N LEU A 70 -0.55 10.18 -15.55
CA LEU A 70 -1.89 9.57 -15.46
C LEU A 70 -2.54 9.35 -16.83
N ASN A 71 -2.07 10.08 -17.85
CA ASN A 71 -2.53 9.94 -19.23
C ASN A 71 -1.77 8.86 -20.03
N LEU A 72 -0.78 8.20 -19.43
CA LEU A 72 0.01 7.19 -20.13
C LEU A 72 -0.81 5.90 -20.35
N PRO A 73 -0.91 5.41 -21.60
CA PRO A 73 -1.88 4.38 -21.96
C PRO A 73 -1.60 3.00 -21.38
N LYS A 74 -0.37 2.75 -20.90
CA LYS A 74 0.03 1.46 -20.32
C LYS A 74 0.31 1.52 -18.82
N LEU A 75 0.21 2.70 -18.21
CA LEU A 75 0.53 2.85 -16.80
C LEU A 75 -0.49 2.09 -15.96
N ALA A 76 -0.03 1.03 -15.29
CA ALA A 76 -0.86 0.16 -14.47
C ALA A 76 -0.48 0.25 -12.99
N TRP A 77 0.75 0.66 -12.67
CA TRP A 77 1.22 0.80 -11.30
C TRP A 77 1.87 2.15 -11.07
N PHE A 78 1.32 2.91 -10.13
CA PHE A 78 1.83 4.23 -9.77
C PHE A 78 1.89 4.41 -8.26
N ALA A 79 3.10 4.31 -7.69
CA ALA A 79 3.34 4.56 -6.28
C ALA A 79 4.02 5.92 -6.08
N PHE A 80 3.41 6.76 -5.25
CA PHE A 80 3.84 8.15 -5.06
C PHE A 80 3.72 8.65 -3.62
N SER A 81 3.42 7.76 -2.67
CA SER A 81 3.29 8.13 -1.27
C SER A 81 4.56 8.76 -0.71
N GLY A 82 4.46 9.57 0.34
CA GLY A 82 5.62 10.21 0.94
C GLY A 82 6.17 11.38 0.13
N ASN A 83 5.36 11.92 -0.79
CA ASN A 83 5.62 13.20 -1.42
C ASN A 83 4.76 14.29 -0.77
N PRO A 84 5.23 15.54 -0.68
CA PRO A 84 4.44 16.67 -0.17
C PRO A 84 3.03 16.77 -0.79
N PHE A 85 2.87 16.54 -2.10
CA PHE A 85 1.55 16.59 -2.75
C PHE A 85 0.56 15.51 -2.28
N SER A 86 1.08 14.39 -1.78
CA SER A 86 0.26 13.25 -1.32
C SER A 86 -0.23 13.42 0.12
N CYS A 87 0.32 14.40 0.86
CA CYS A 87 -0.06 14.67 2.24
C CYS A 87 -1.49 15.23 2.29
N SER A 88 -2.37 14.53 3.01
CA SER A 88 -3.77 14.93 3.20
C SER A 88 -3.92 15.79 4.44
N THR A 89 -4.46 17.00 4.28
CA THR A 89 -4.76 17.93 5.39
C THR A 89 -6.13 17.72 6.05
N LEU A 90 -6.88 16.69 5.63
CA LEU A 90 -8.21 16.39 6.17
C LEU A 90 -8.15 15.86 7.61
N ASN A 91 -9.10 16.29 8.45
CA ASN A 91 -9.26 15.80 9.82
C ASN A 91 -9.43 14.27 9.82
N MET A 92 -8.44 13.57 10.34
CA MET A 92 -8.43 12.11 10.42
C MET A 92 -9.27 11.67 11.62
N ALA A 93 -10.15 10.70 11.41
CA ALA A 93 -10.75 9.96 12.51
C ALA A 93 -9.60 9.33 13.31
N SER A 94 -9.34 9.84 14.51
CA SER A 94 -8.21 9.38 15.30
C SER A 94 -8.61 8.16 16.12
N VAL A 95 -7.93 7.05 15.87
CA VAL A 95 -7.90 5.95 16.85
C VAL A 95 -7.02 6.39 18.03
N PRO A 96 -7.29 5.91 19.25
CA PRO A 96 -6.48 6.23 20.41
C PRO A 96 -5.01 5.86 20.18
N SER A 97 -4.11 6.78 20.55
CA SER A 97 -2.68 6.49 20.66
C SER A 97 -2.41 5.84 22.01
N LEU A 98 -1.73 4.69 22.00
CA LEU A 98 -1.41 3.89 23.18
C LEU A 98 0.09 3.63 23.24
N PRO A 99 0.67 3.46 24.44
CA PRO A 99 2.05 3.05 24.56
C PRO A 99 2.24 1.59 24.13
N SER A 100 3.41 1.25 23.61
CA SER A 100 3.79 -0.11 23.19
C SER A 100 3.65 -1.15 24.32
N SER A 101 3.82 -0.72 25.58
CA SER A 101 3.60 -1.52 26.79
C SER A 101 2.13 -1.92 27.06
N SER A 102 1.17 -1.41 26.28
CA SER A 102 -0.26 -1.68 26.47
C SER A 102 -0.69 -3.08 26.06
N PHE A 103 0.13 -3.80 25.31
CA PHE A 103 -0.17 -5.14 24.81
C PHE A 103 1.06 -6.04 24.86
N ASN A 104 0.82 -7.35 24.84
CA ASN A 104 1.85 -8.37 24.70
C ASN A 104 1.69 -9.05 23.34
N LEU A 105 2.77 -9.07 22.56
CA LEU A 105 2.82 -9.76 21.27
C LEU A 105 2.99 -11.27 21.49
N HIS A 106 2.29 -12.05 20.68
CA HIS A 106 2.32 -13.51 20.65
C HIS A 106 2.89 -14.00 19.32
N ASN A 107 2.29 -15.03 18.74
CA ASN A 107 2.71 -15.61 17.48
C ASN A 107 2.51 -14.64 16.30
N VAL A 108 3.43 -14.70 15.34
CA VAL A 108 3.35 -14.00 14.06
C VAL A 108 2.21 -14.59 13.23
N LEU A 109 1.39 -13.71 12.63
CA LEU A 109 0.30 -14.04 11.72
C LEU A 109 0.71 -13.84 10.25
N GLY A 110 1.59 -12.87 9.99
CA GLY A 110 2.12 -12.58 8.67
C GLY A 110 3.27 -11.59 8.71
N GLN A 111 4.12 -11.60 7.69
CA GLN A 111 5.28 -10.70 7.58
C GLN A 111 5.52 -10.33 6.13
N GLY A 112 5.83 -9.06 5.88
CA GLY A 112 6.19 -8.52 4.56
C GLY A 112 7.21 -7.40 4.65
N ALA A 113 7.42 -6.71 3.52
CA ALA A 113 8.35 -5.58 3.44
C ALA A 113 7.92 -4.42 4.35
N SER A 114 6.62 -4.19 4.51
CA SER A 114 6.06 -3.11 5.33
C SER A 114 6.13 -3.35 6.84
N GLY A 115 6.28 -4.59 7.30
CA GLY A 115 6.17 -4.89 8.73
C GLY A 115 5.89 -6.35 9.09
N VAL A 116 5.62 -6.56 10.38
CA VAL A 116 5.26 -7.86 10.97
C VAL A 116 3.90 -7.71 11.65
N ILE A 117 2.97 -8.60 11.29
CA ILE A 117 1.65 -8.69 11.91
C ILE A 117 1.69 -9.86 12.90
N SER A 118 1.41 -9.58 14.17
CA SER A 118 1.37 -10.57 15.24
C SER A 118 0.04 -10.54 15.97
N ARG A 119 -0.38 -11.68 16.50
CA ARG A 119 -1.49 -11.73 17.47
C ARG A 119 -1.03 -11.06 18.77
N ALA A 120 -1.92 -10.36 19.46
CA ALA A 120 -1.60 -9.72 20.74
C ALA A 120 -2.80 -9.74 21.71
N THR A 121 -2.50 -9.57 22.99
CA THR A 121 -3.48 -9.38 24.07
C THR A 121 -3.14 -8.14 24.89
N TRP A 122 -4.15 -7.44 25.42
CA TRP A 122 -3.93 -6.27 26.25
C TRP A 122 -3.29 -6.62 27.60
N THR A 123 -2.37 -5.79 28.08
CA THR A 123 -1.73 -5.95 29.41
C THR A 123 -2.72 -5.67 30.55
N LYS A 124 -3.73 -4.82 30.29
CA LYS A 124 -4.85 -4.55 31.19
C LYS A 124 -6.15 -4.75 30.44
N ASN A 125 -7.14 -5.38 31.08
CA ASN A 125 -8.46 -5.56 30.49
C ASN A 125 -9.08 -4.21 30.12
N LYS A 126 -9.47 -4.07 28.86
CA LYS A 126 -10.21 -2.90 28.34
C LYS A 126 -11.63 -3.35 28.01
N THR A 127 -12.62 -2.76 28.67
CA THR A 127 -14.03 -3.18 28.55
C THR A 127 -14.63 -2.96 27.16
N ASN A 128 -14.06 -2.05 26.37
CA ASN A 128 -14.61 -1.62 25.09
C ASN A 128 -13.80 -2.13 23.87
N LEU A 129 -12.78 -2.97 24.09
CA LEU A 129 -11.96 -3.53 23.01
C LEU A 129 -11.96 -5.06 23.07
N PRO A 130 -11.79 -5.74 21.93
CA PRO A 130 -11.64 -7.18 21.89
C PRO A 130 -10.48 -7.65 22.77
N ALA A 131 -10.63 -8.82 23.41
CA ALA A 131 -9.58 -9.40 24.25
C ALA A 131 -8.30 -9.73 23.47
N GLU A 132 -8.47 -10.16 22.21
CA GLU A 132 -7.40 -10.47 21.28
C GLU A 132 -7.45 -9.56 20.07
N VAL A 133 -6.28 -9.11 19.63
CA VAL A 133 -6.13 -8.17 18.50
C VAL A 133 -4.98 -8.60 17.59
N ALA A 134 -4.93 -8.02 16.40
CA ALA A 134 -3.76 -8.09 15.53
C ALA A 134 -2.97 -6.78 15.64
N VAL A 135 -1.64 -6.87 15.77
CA VAL A 135 -0.75 -5.72 15.81
C VAL A 135 0.22 -5.81 14.65
N LYS A 136 0.15 -4.81 13.75
CA LYS A 136 1.15 -4.61 12.71
C LYS A 136 2.21 -3.67 13.24
N VAL A 137 3.42 -4.19 13.48
CA VAL A 137 4.60 -3.37 13.77
C VAL A 137 5.28 -3.08 12.45
N PHE A 138 5.42 -1.79 12.11
CA PHE A 138 6.02 -1.38 10.85
C PHE A 138 7.55 -1.56 10.87
N LYS A 139 8.14 -1.79 9.69
CA LYS A 139 9.59 -2.00 9.53
C LYS A 139 10.22 -0.87 8.71
N GLY A 140 11.43 -0.48 9.12
CA GLY A 140 12.28 0.44 8.36
C GLY A 140 11.79 1.88 8.38
N THR A 141 12.53 2.74 7.68
CA THR A 141 12.21 4.17 7.54
C THR A 141 11.50 4.48 6.23
N VAL A 142 11.77 3.73 5.16
CA VAL A 142 11.21 3.95 3.81
C VAL A 142 11.02 2.62 3.09
N THR A 143 9.90 2.46 2.39
CA THR A 143 9.66 1.37 1.43
C THR A 143 9.61 1.90 0.00
N SER A 144 9.61 0.99 -0.99
CA SER A 144 9.44 1.37 -2.40
C SER A 144 8.11 2.06 -2.70
N ASP A 145 7.13 1.92 -1.80
CA ASP A 145 5.77 2.42 -2.01
C ASP A 145 5.43 3.60 -1.08
N GLY A 146 6.25 3.91 -0.08
CA GLY A 146 6.04 5.05 0.84
C GLY A 146 6.72 4.90 2.20
N TYR A 147 6.42 5.85 3.09
CA TYR A 147 6.78 5.75 4.51
C TYR A 147 5.75 4.89 5.26
N PRO A 148 6.15 4.16 6.32
CA PRO A 148 5.22 3.48 7.22
C PRO A 148 4.10 4.38 7.75
N GLU A 149 4.42 5.64 8.03
CA GLU A 149 3.47 6.63 8.51
C GLU A 149 2.38 6.91 7.49
N ASP A 150 2.70 6.88 6.19
CA ASP A 150 1.70 7.09 5.14
C ASP A 150 0.67 5.95 5.12
N GLU A 151 1.13 4.71 5.26
CA GLU A 151 0.25 3.54 5.32
C GLU A 151 -0.67 3.64 6.54
N LEU A 152 -0.11 3.97 7.70
CA LEU A 152 -0.88 4.22 8.91
C LEU A 152 -1.93 5.30 8.68
N GLN A 153 -1.55 6.46 8.14
CA GLN A 153 -2.50 7.55 7.88
C GLN A 153 -3.58 7.15 6.88
N ALA A 154 -3.25 6.36 5.85
CA ALA A 154 -4.23 5.85 4.90
C ALA A 154 -5.25 4.92 5.59
N CYS A 155 -4.79 4.02 6.47
CA CYS A 155 -5.69 3.17 7.26
C CYS A 155 -6.60 3.99 8.18
N LEU A 156 -6.07 5.02 8.85
CA LEU A 156 -6.87 5.87 9.75
C LEU A 156 -7.87 6.73 8.99
N LYS A 157 -7.47 7.29 7.84
CA LYS A 157 -8.32 8.10 6.97
C LYS A 157 -9.46 7.30 6.37
N THR A 158 -9.23 6.01 6.10
CA THR A 158 -10.27 5.12 5.60
C THR A 158 -11.40 4.94 6.63
N GLY A 159 -11.12 5.01 7.93
CA GLY A 159 -12.16 4.89 8.96
C GLY A 159 -12.76 3.48 9.05
N ASP A 160 -13.99 3.39 9.56
CA ASP A 160 -14.67 2.11 9.80
C ASP A 160 -15.53 1.71 8.59
N HIS A 161 -15.41 0.45 8.16
CA HIS A 161 -16.22 -0.14 7.10
C HIS A 161 -16.35 -1.64 7.36
N GLN A 162 -17.54 -2.21 7.16
CA GLN A 162 -17.82 -3.61 7.51
C GLN A 162 -16.96 -4.63 6.75
N ASN A 163 -16.50 -4.28 5.54
CA ASN A 163 -15.64 -5.13 4.69
C ASN A 163 -14.16 -4.71 4.73
N LEU A 164 -13.75 -3.89 5.70
CA LEU A 164 -12.35 -3.55 5.93
C LEU A 164 -11.92 -3.98 7.32
N VAL A 165 -10.62 -4.27 7.47
CA VAL A 165 -10.04 -4.55 8.78
C VAL A 165 -10.04 -3.27 9.59
N ARG A 166 -10.84 -3.25 10.66
CA ARG A 166 -11.00 -2.09 11.53
C ARG A 166 -9.72 -1.78 12.31
N SER A 167 -9.27 -0.53 12.23
CA SER A 167 -8.24 0.04 13.08
C SER A 167 -8.81 0.37 14.46
N LEU A 168 -8.14 -0.07 15.53
CA LEU A 168 -8.59 0.08 16.92
C LEU A 168 -7.77 1.10 17.70
N ALA A 169 -6.47 1.13 17.48
CA ALA A 169 -5.51 1.99 18.17
C ALA A 169 -4.22 2.07 17.36
N GLN A 170 -3.35 3.01 17.72
CA GLN A 170 -2.02 3.15 17.15
C GLN A 170 -0.96 3.28 18.26
N VAL A 171 0.28 2.95 17.94
CA VAL A 171 1.47 3.31 18.71
C VAL A 171 2.35 4.18 17.83
N ASN A 172 2.77 5.31 18.36
CA ASN A 172 3.78 6.17 17.74
C ASN A 172 4.77 6.57 18.83
N GLU A 173 5.79 5.75 19.00
CA GLU A 173 6.93 5.96 19.90
C GLU A 173 8.21 6.06 19.05
N ASP A 174 9.26 6.65 19.62
CA ASP A 174 10.53 6.79 18.90
C ASP A 174 11.08 5.42 18.45
N GLY A 175 11.27 5.27 17.14
CA GLY A 175 11.67 4.00 16.52
C GLY A 175 10.63 2.88 16.57
N TYR A 176 9.39 3.14 16.99
CA TYR A 176 8.34 2.13 17.13
C TYR A 176 6.97 2.65 16.68
N LEU A 177 6.62 2.31 15.43
CA LEU A 177 5.30 2.56 14.86
C LEU A 177 4.51 1.25 14.79
N ALA A 178 3.27 1.27 15.27
CA ALA A 178 2.37 0.13 15.16
C ALA A 178 0.90 0.50 14.96
N LEU A 179 0.20 -0.34 14.21
CA LEU A 179 -1.25 -0.28 14.04
C LEU A 179 -1.90 -1.49 14.72
N ILE A 180 -2.84 -1.22 15.63
CA ILE A 180 -3.63 -2.26 16.29
C ILE A 180 -4.98 -2.36 15.57
N MET A 181 -5.36 -3.59 15.23
CA MET A 181 -6.51 -3.91 14.40
C MET A 181 -7.32 -5.05 15.00
N ASN A 182 -8.56 -5.21 14.53
CA ASN A 182 -9.33 -6.42 14.80
C ASN A 182 -8.56 -7.67 14.34
N LEU A 183 -8.60 -8.71 15.17
CA LEU A 183 -8.14 -10.03 14.76
C LEU A 183 -9.16 -10.62 13.77
N ILE A 184 -8.69 -11.02 12.59
CA ILE A 184 -9.54 -11.63 11.56
C ILE A 184 -10.02 -13.01 12.06
N PRO A 185 -11.33 -13.32 11.95
CA PRO A 185 -11.86 -14.63 12.32
C PRO A 185 -11.25 -15.78 11.52
N LYS A 186 -11.06 -16.94 12.17
CA LYS A 186 -10.36 -18.10 11.58
C LYS A 186 -11.05 -18.73 10.36
N ASN A 187 -12.33 -18.43 10.12
CA ASN A 187 -13.06 -18.92 8.96
C ASN A 187 -12.70 -18.18 7.66
N PHE A 188 -12.15 -16.97 7.75
CA PHE A 188 -11.71 -16.23 6.58
C PHE A 188 -10.45 -16.84 5.97
N LYS A 189 -10.40 -16.84 4.64
CA LYS A 189 -9.25 -17.31 3.85
C LYS A 189 -8.91 -16.27 2.80
N ASN A 190 -7.66 -16.25 2.36
CA ASN A 190 -7.27 -15.44 1.22
C ASN A 190 -7.97 -15.97 -0.04
N LEU A 191 -8.56 -15.05 -0.81
CA LEU A 191 -9.20 -15.36 -2.08
C LEU A 191 -8.19 -15.89 -3.10
N GLY A 192 -6.97 -15.34 -3.08
CA GLY A 192 -5.84 -15.79 -3.89
C GLY A 192 -4.62 -16.16 -3.06
N LEU A 193 -3.74 -16.92 -3.67
CA LEU A 193 -2.38 -17.19 -3.22
C LEU A 193 -1.42 -16.10 -3.74
N PRO A 194 -0.27 -15.90 -3.08
CA PRO A 194 0.69 -14.86 -3.44
C PRO A 194 1.24 -15.01 -4.88
N PRO A 195 1.96 -13.97 -5.38
CA PRO A 195 2.56 -13.99 -6.71
C PRO A 195 3.48 -15.19 -6.94
N SER A 196 3.50 -15.68 -8.18
CA SER A 196 4.37 -16.80 -8.59
C SER A 196 5.37 -16.37 -9.65
N PHE A 197 6.64 -16.61 -9.38
CA PHE A 197 7.72 -16.42 -10.36
C PHE A 197 7.68 -17.44 -11.49
N THR A 198 7.01 -18.58 -11.30
CA THR A 198 6.92 -19.65 -12.31
C THR A 198 5.90 -19.31 -13.38
N SER A 199 4.70 -18.88 -12.99
CA SER A 199 3.64 -18.47 -13.92
C SER A 199 3.73 -17.01 -14.32
N CYS A 200 4.56 -16.22 -13.62
CA CYS A 200 4.61 -14.76 -13.70
C CYS A 200 3.26 -14.09 -13.45
N THR A 201 2.35 -14.74 -12.70
CA THR A 201 1.05 -14.19 -12.32
C THR A 201 1.12 -13.52 -10.96
N ARG A 202 0.38 -12.41 -10.81
CA ARG A 202 0.31 -11.66 -9.55
C ARG A 202 -0.53 -12.38 -8.49
N ASP A 203 -1.61 -13.00 -8.92
CA ASP A 203 -2.42 -13.90 -8.11
C ASP A 203 -2.25 -15.33 -8.62
N THR A 204 -2.26 -16.28 -7.69
CA THR A 204 -2.38 -17.70 -8.01
C THR A 204 -3.56 -18.29 -7.24
N PHE A 205 -4.02 -19.46 -7.67
CA PHE A 205 -5.15 -20.14 -7.03
C PHE A 205 -4.80 -21.62 -6.88
N PRO A 206 -5.29 -22.30 -5.83
CA PRO A 206 -5.17 -23.74 -5.71
C PRO A 206 -5.76 -24.45 -6.93
N GLU A 207 -5.22 -25.61 -7.28
CA GLU A 207 -5.78 -26.42 -8.36
C GLU A 207 -7.24 -26.80 -8.07
N GLY A 208 -8.11 -26.63 -9.05
CA GLY A 208 -9.54 -26.88 -8.90
C GLY A 208 -10.30 -25.84 -8.07
N PHE A 209 -9.68 -24.70 -7.74
CA PHE A 209 -10.38 -23.61 -7.05
C PHE A 209 -11.53 -23.07 -7.90
N THR A 210 -12.74 -23.10 -7.35
CA THR A 210 -13.95 -22.58 -7.97
C THR A 210 -14.80 -21.86 -6.94
N LEU A 211 -15.52 -20.83 -7.38
CA LEU A 211 -16.55 -20.14 -6.60
C LEU A 211 -17.89 -20.28 -7.31
N SER A 212 -18.97 -20.39 -6.54
CA SER A 212 -20.32 -20.30 -7.11
C SER A 212 -20.59 -18.88 -7.60
N THR A 213 -21.53 -18.73 -8.53
CA THR A 213 -21.96 -17.40 -9.01
C THR A 213 -22.43 -16.51 -7.87
N GLU A 214 -23.13 -17.08 -6.88
CA GLU A 214 -23.60 -16.36 -5.68
C GLU A 214 -22.43 -15.84 -4.83
N GLN A 215 -21.35 -16.63 -4.67
CA GLN A 215 -20.15 -16.19 -3.96
C GLN A 215 -19.42 -15.07 -4.71
N ILE A 216 -19.32 -15.18 -6.03
CA ILE A 216 -18.71 -14.15 -6.88
C ILE A 216 -19.51 -12.85 -6.78
N GLU A 217 -20.83 -12.91 -6.88
CA GLU A 217 -21.72 -11.76 -6.76
C GLU A 217 -21.58 -11.08 -5.40
N LYS A 218 -21.56 -11.86 -4.30
CA LYS A 218 -21.30 -11.34 -2.95
C LYS A 218 -19.96 -10.60 -2.86
N ILE A 219 -18.88 -11.17 -3.40
CA ILE A 219 -17.54 -10.55 -3.37
C ILE A 219 -17.53 -9.24 -4.17
N VAL A 220 -18.13 -9.23 -5.37
CA VAL A 220 -18.19 -8.04 -6.23
C VAL A 220 -18.93 -6.90 -5.52
N ILE A 221 -20.13 -7.17 -4.98
CA ILE A 221 -20.91 -6.16 -4.26
C ILE A 221 -20.12 -5.61 -3.06
N GLN A 222 -19.47 -6.47 -2.28
CA GLN A 222 -18.69 -6.01 -1.13
C GLN A 222 -17.48 -5.18 -1.56
N MET A 223 -16.82 -5.55 -2.65
CA MET A 223 -15.67 -4.81 -3.17
C MET A 223 -16.09 -3.44 -3.73
N GLU A 224 -17.22 -3.35 -4.44
CA GLU A 224 -17.80 -2.09 -4.90
C GLU A 224 -18.07 -1.14 -3.73
N ASN A 225 -18.69 -1.63 -2.65
CA ASN A 225 -18.91 -0.83 -1.43
C ASN A 225 -17.58 -0.35 -0.81
N VAL A 226 -16.55 -1.19 -0.79
CA VAL A 226 -15.21 -0.79 -0.32
C VAL A 226 -14.62 0.31 -1.20
N PHE A 227 -14.74 0.20 -2.52
CA PHE A 227 -14.26 1.22 -3.45
C PHE A 227 -14.97 2.56 -3.26
N GLU A 228 -16.30 2.56 -3.18
CA GLU A 228 -17.09 3.76 -2.92
C GLU A 228 -16.66 4.43 -1.62
N HIS A 229 -16.47 3.64 -0.56
CA HIS A 229 -16.01 4.12 0.73
C HIS A 229 -14.60 4.70 0.69
N LEU A 230 -13.64 4.02 0.05
CA LEU A 230 -12.27 4.52 -0.11
C LEU A 230 -12.25 5.84 -0.90
N HIS A 231 -13.01 5.93 -1.99
CA HIS A 231 -13.11 7.14 -2.81
C HIS A 231 -13.78 8.29 -2.06
N ALA A 232 -14.84 8.04 -1.29
CA ALA A 232 -15.49 9.04 -0.43
C ALA A 232 -14.49 9.60 0.60
N ASN A 233 -13.60 8.76 1.12
CA ASN A 233 -12.53 9.15 2.03
C ASN A 233 -11.26 9.64 1.32
N LYS A 234 -11.26 9.77 -0.02
CA LYS A 234 -10.10 10.17 -0.83
C LYS A 234 -8.84 9.36 -0.50
N VAL A 235 -9.01 8.04 -0.42
CA VAL A 235 -7.94 7.06 -0.24
C VAL A 235 -7.86 6.19 -1.48
N CYS A 236 -6.65 5.94 -1.97
CA CYS A 236 -6.39 4.94 -2.99
C CYS A 236 -5.67 3.76 -2.32
N HIS A 237 -6.20 2.54 -2.48
CA HIS A 237 -5.57 1.36 -1.87
C HIS A 237 -4.26 0.96 -2.57
N GLY A 238 -4.20 1.05 -3.89
CA GLY A 238 -2.97 0.81 -4.67
C GLY A 238 -2.46 -0.65 -4.75
N ASP A 239 -3.13 -1.62 -4.11
CA ASP A 239 -2.69 -3.04 -4.07
C ASP A 239 -3.89 -4.00 -3.88
N LEU A 240 -5.01 -3.75 -4.57
CA LEU A 240 -6.20 -4.61 -4.51
C LEU A 240 -6.03 -5.84 -5.40
N TYR A 241 -5.72 -6.96 -4.76
CA TYR A 241 -5.49 -8.27 -5.40
C TYR A 241 -6.22 -9.39 -4.66
N ALA A 242 -6.36 -10.54 -5.29
CA ALA A 242 -7.01 -11.70 -4.67
C ALA A 242 -6.25 -12.15 -3.40
N HIS A 243 -4.92 -12.11 -3.39
CA HIS A 243 -4.14 -12.45 -2.18
C HIS A 243 -4.25 -11.44 -1.03
N ASN A 244 -4.75 -10.23 -1.30
CA ASN A 244 -5.05 -9.19 -0.30
C ASN A 244 -6.54 -9.12 0.04
N THR A 245 -7.36 -9.97 -0.57
CA THR A 245 -8.81 -10.06 -0.33
C THR A 245 -9.11 -11.30 0.48
N LEU A 246 -9.95 -11.17 1.50
CA LEU A 246 -10.38 -12.29 2.34
C LEU A 246 -11.85 -12.62 2.04
N PHE A 247 -12.19 -13.91 2.09
CA PHE A 247 -13.56 -14.40 1.92
C PHE A 247 -13.89 -15.49 2.96
N ASP A 248 -15.18 -15.67 3.22
CA ASP A 248 -15.76 -16.65 4.15
C ASP A 248 -16.73 -17.63 3.46
#